data_AF-A0A2V5S9K7-F1
#
_entry.id   AF-A0A2V5S9K7-F1
#
_cell.length_a   1.000
_cell.length_b   1.000
_cell.length_c   1.000
_cell.angle_alpha   90.00
_cell.angle_beta   90.00
_cell.angle_gamma   90.00
#
_symmetry.space_group_name_H-M   'P 1'
#
loop_
_entity.id
_entity.type
_entity.pdbx_description
1 polymer ?
#
loop_
_entity_poly.entity_id
_entity_poly.type
_entity_poly.pdbx_seq_one_letter_code
_entity_poly.pdbx_strand_id
1 'polypeptide(L)'
;MNTLPQKFSEVLLDQPETGEDLHVVSVTLKDGRVFEDVAISQCSIVAAVRGHAHVPFDGRDIVQLKVTHQRWGFDHHRTDS
;
A
#
# COMPACT_ATOMS: atom_id res chain seq x y z
N MET A 1 -9.68 -0.15 10.84
CA MET A 1 -8.33 0.05 10.30
C MET A 1 -7.91 -1.25 9.63
N ASN A 2 -7.50 -1.22 8.36
CA ASN A 2 -7.07 -2.42 7.65
C ASN A 2 -5.57 -2.59 7.83
N THR A 3 -5.19 -3.64 8.55
CA THR A 3 -3.80 -3.99 8.82
C THR A 3 -3.37 -5.18 7.97
N LEU A 4 -2.11 -5.19 7.59
CA LEU A 4 -1.47 -6.31 6.92
C LEU A 4 -1.16 -7.42 7.94
N PRO A 5 -1.33 -8.69 7.55
CA PRO A 5 -0.74 -9.81 8.28
C PRO A 5 0.76 -9.66 8.49
N GLN A 6 1.29 -10.07 9.65
CA GLN A 6 2.70 -9.92 10.03
C GLN A 6 3.70 -10.44 8.98
N LYS A 7 3.38 -11.57 8.33
CA LYS A 7 4.21 -12.15 7.24
C LYS A 7 4.51 -11.15 6.13
N PHE A 8 3.59 -10.24 5.85
CA PHE A 8 3.73 -9.22 4.82
C PHE A 8 4.50 -8.01 5.34
N SER A 9 4.33 -7.68 6.62
CA SER A 9 5.12 -6.64 7.27
C SER A 9 6.60 -6.96 7.27
N GLU A 10 6.95 -8.22 7.53
CA GLU A 10 8.34 -8.71 7.46
C GLU A 10 8.91 -8.61 6.05
N VAL A 11 8.11 -8.93 5.02
CA VAL A 11 8.52 -8.75 3.62
C VAL A 11 8.77 -7.27 3.31
N LEU A 12 7.91 -6.36 3.78
CA LEU A 12 8.08 -4.93 3.54
C LEU A 12 9.28 -4.34 4.28
N LEU A 13 9.60 -4.82 5.48
CA LEU A 13 10.80 -4.42 6.22
C LEU A 13 12.11 -4.77 5.48
N ASP A 14 12.09 -5.82 4.66
CA ASP A 14 13.23 -6.25 3.85
C ASP A 14 13.29 -5.57 2.46
N GLN A 15 12.32 -4.70 2.15
CA GLN A 15 12.26 -3.98 0.89
C GLN A 15 12.62 -2.50 1.08
N PRO A 16 13.20 -1.86 0.04
CA PRO A 16 13.49 -0.43 0.11
C PRO A 16 12.18 0.37 0.19
N GLU A 17 12.16 1.36 1.08
CA GLU A 17 11.03 2.26 1.21
C GLU A 17 10.84 3.09 -0.07
N THR A 18 9.59 3.39 -0.43
CA THR A 18 9.29 4.24 -1.61
C THR A 18 9.37 5.73 -1.24
N GLY A 19 9.19 6.07 0.03
CA GLY A 19 9.28 7.41 0.62
C GLY A 19 9.25 7.33 2.15
N GLU A 20 9.12 8.47 2.85
CA GLU A 20 9.10 8.58 4.33
C GLU A 20 8.13 7.57 4.98
N ASP A 21 8.63 6.41 5.43
CA ASP A 21 7.87 5.32 6.05
C ASP A 21 6.68 4.80 5.21
N LEU A 22 6.74 4.99 3.89
CA LEU A 22 5.69 4.63 2.95
C LEU A 22 6.17 3.68 1.86
N HIS A 23 5.42 2.59 1.70
CA HIS A 23 5.62 1.61 0.65
C HIS A 23 4.44 1.63 -0.31
N VAL A 24 4.71 1.83 -1.60
CA VAL A 24 3.70 1.67 -2.64
C VAL A 24 3.84 0.27 -3.23
N VAL A 25 2.76 -0.49 -3.11
CA VAL A 25 2.74 -1.91 -3.44
C VAL A 25 1.54 -2.26 -4.29
N SER A 26 1.71 -3.27 -5.12
CA SER A 26 0.64 -4.00 -5.76
C SER A 26 0.15 -5.11 -4.83
N VAL A 27 -1.15 -5.16 -4.60
CA VAL A 27 -1.84 -6.15 -3.77
C VAL A 27 -2.65 -7.09 -4.66
N THR A 28 -2.42 -8.40 -4.54
CA THR A 28 -3.30 -9.41 -5.15
C THR A 28 -4.13 -10.07 -4.06
N LEU A 29 -5.45 -10.12 -4.28
CA LEU A 29 -6.39 -10.78 -3.39
C LEU A 29 -6.65 -12.23 -3.79
N LYS A 30 -7.14 -13.03 -2.85
CA LYS A 30 -7.55 -14.43 -3.06
C LYS A 30 -8.65 -14.61 -4.09
N ASP A 31 -9.44 -13.57 -4.35
CA ASP A 31 -10.51 -13.56 -5.35
C ASP A 31 -10.01 -13.23 -6.77
N GLY A 32 -8.71 -12.95 -6.93
CA GLY A 32 -8.08 -12.61 -8.19
C GLY A 32 -8.05 -11.12 -8.52
N ARG A 33 -8.65 -10.25 -7.68
CA ARG A 33 -8.52 -8.79 -7.86
C ARG A 33 -7.09 -8.35 -7.56
N VAL A 34 -6.58 -7.44 -8.39
CA VAL A 34 -5.26 -6.84 -8.25
C VAL A 34 -5.42 -5.33 -8.11
N PHE A 35 -4.78 -4.77 -7.08
CA PHE A 35 -4.70 -3.33 -6.84
C PHE A 35 -3.24 -2.93 -6.99
N GLU A 36 -2.87 -2.33 -8.12
CA GLU A 36 -1.46 -2.03 -8.44
C GLU A 36 -0.86 -0.92 -7.58
N ASP A 37 -1.71 -0.01 -7.11
CA ASP A 37 -1.32 1.16 -6.32
C ASP A 37 -2.01 1.14 -4.95
N VAL A 38 -1.33 0.55 -3.97
CA VAL A 38 -1.70 0.57 -2.56
C VAL A 38 -0.59 1.17 -1.71
N ALA A 39 -0.94 2.18 -0.91
CA ALA A 39 -0.06 2.84 0.02
C ALA A 39 -0.09 2.12 1.38
N ILE A 40 1.07 1.63 1.80
CA ILE A 40 1.29 0.99 3.11
C ILE A 40 2.17 1.88 3.96
N SER A 41 1.70 2.20 5.16
CA SER A 41 2.45 2.96 6.18
C SER A 41 2.88 2.03 7.30
N GLN A 42 4.02 2.33 7.93
CA GLN A 42 4.59 1.56 9.05
C GLN A 42 4.72 0.06 8.75
N CYS A 43 4.95 -0.29 7.49
CA CYS A 43 5.03 -1.66 6.96
C CYS A 43 3.84 -2.56 7.33
N SER A 44 2.73 -2.04 7.85
CA SER A 44 1.67 -2.86 8.45
C SER A 44 0.27 -2.28 8.31
N ILE A 45 0.14 -1.01 7.92
CA ILE A 45 -1.15 -0.31 7.85
C ILE A 45 -1.43 0.07 6.41
N VAL A 46 -2.57 -0.37 5.87
CA VAL A 46 -3.02 0.09 4.55
C VAL A 46 -3.56 1.52 4.70
N ALA A 47 -2.78 2.50 4.24
CA ALA A 47 -3.11 3.91 4.36
C ALA A 47 -4.13 4.34 3.30
N ALA A 48 -3.93 3.92 2.04
CA ALA A 48 -4.80 4.29 0.93
C ALA A 48 -4.71 3.29 -0.24
N VAL A 49 -5.75 3.29 -1.08
CA VAL A 49 -5.82 2.52 -2.33
C VAL A 49 -6.17 3.49 -3.44
N ARG A 50 -5.39 3.53 -4.51
CA ARG A 50 -5.62 4.49 -5.59
C ARG A 50 -6.99 4.24 -6.23
N GLY A 51 -7.72 5.32 -6.48
CA GLY A 51 -9.06 5.24 -7.06
C GLY A 51 -10.18 4.89 -6.08
N HIS A 52 -9.86 4.69 -4.79
CA HIS A 52 -10.86 4.40 -3.77
C HIS A 52 -10.77 5.38 -2.59
N ALA A 53 -11.93 5.87 -2.14
CA ALA A 53 -12.01 6.76 -0.96
C ALA A 53 -11.72 6.02 0.36
N HIS A 54 -11.83 4.69 0.36
CA HIS A 54 -11.55 3.81 1.50
C HIS A 54 -10.92 2.51 1.00
N VAL A 55 -10.28 1.75 1.87
CA VAL A 55 -9.66 0.46 1.52
C VAL A 55 -10.76 -0.56 1.19
N PRO A 56 -10.91 -1.04 -0.06
CA PRO A 56 -12.04 -1.87 -0.49
C PRO A 56 -11.79 -3.37 -0.30
N PHE A 57 -10.80 -3.75 0.52
CA PHE A 57 -10.39 -5.15 0.74
C PHE A 57 -9.85 -5.36 2.15
N ASP A 58 -9.96 -6.57 2.67
CA ASP A 58 -9.39 -6.94 3.97
C ASP A 58 -7.92 -7.38 3.81
N GLY A 59 -7.05 -7.01 4.74
CA GLY A 59 -5.64 -7.44 4.74
C GLY A 59 -5.47 -8.96 4.79
N ARG A 60 -6.46 -9.68 5.32
CA ARG A 60 -6.51 -11.15 5.37
C ARG A 60 -6.77 -11.79 4.00
N ASP A 61 -7.36 -11.05 3.07
CA ASP A 61 -7.65 -11.56 1.72
C ASP A 61 -6.45 -11.44 0.78
N ILE A 62 -5.38 -10.79 1.24
CA ILE A 62 -4.15 -10.60 0.47
C ILE A 62 -3.39 -11.93 0.36
N VAL A 63 -3.16 -12.36 -0.88
CA VAL A 63 -2.36 -13.55 -1.19
C VAL A 63 -0.95 -13.19 -1.64
N GLN A 64 -0.76 -12.00 -2.20
CA GLN A 64 0.55 -11.55 -2.68
C GLN A 64 0.69 -10.04 -2.55
N LEU A 65 1.89 -9.60 -2.17
CA LEU A 65 2.33 -8.21 -2.22
C LEU A 65 3.56 -8.11 -3.11
N LYS A 66 3.63 -7.04 -3.91
CA LYS A 66 4.80 -6.71 -4.70
C LYS A 66 5.06 -5.21 -4.61
N VAL A 67 6.22 -4.81 -4.11
CA VAL A 67 6.60 -3.39 -4.09
C VAL A 67 6.78 -2.93 -5.54
N THR A 68 6.10 -1.84 -5.91
CA THR A 68 6.15 -1.29 -7.28
C THR A 68 7.00 -0.03 -7.35
N HIS A 69 7.36 0.56 -6.19
CA HIS A 69 8.04 1.85 -6.07
C HIS A 69 7.39 2.95 -6.93
N GLN A 70 6.10 2.82 -7.23
CA GLN A 70 5.37 3.85 -7.95
C GLN A 70 5.34 5.10 -7.11
N ARG A 71 5.56 6.26 -7.74
CA ARG A 71 5.41 7.53 -7.05
C ARG A 71 3.94 7.72 -6.70
N TRP A 72 3.61 7.58 -5.42
CA TRP A 72 2.33 8.03 -4.94
C TRP A 72 2.32 9.54 -5.07
N GLY A 73 1.61 10.04 -6.07
CA GLY A 73 1.42 11.47 -6.31
C GLY A 73 0.60 12.12 -5.20
N PHE A 74 1.09 12.10 -3.95
CA PHE A 74 0.78 13.11 -2.93
C PHE A 74 1.43 14.44 -3.34
N ASP A 75 1.38 14.78 -4.64
CA ASP A 75 1.91 16.03 -5.14
C ASP A 75 1.17 17.10 -4.36
N HIS A 76 1.93 17.75 -3.49
CA HIS A 76 1.44 18.80 -2.62
C HIS A 76 0.75 19.78 -3.54
N HIS A 77 -0.55 19.97 -3.34
CA HIS A 77 -1.19 21.22 -3.73
C HIS A 77 -0.56 22.32 -2.86
N ARG A 78 0.68 22.69 -3.16
CA ARG A 78 1.27 23.95 -2.78
C ARG A 78 0.53 24.97 -3.63
N THR A 79 -0.64 25.36 -3.16
CA THR A 79 -1.24 26.64 -3.53
C THR A 79 -0.28 27.69 -2.98
N ASP A 80 0.65 28.09 -3.83
CA ASP A 80 1.32 29.37 -3.72
C ASP A 80 0.20 30.43 -3.76
N SER A 81 0.08 31.23 -2.70
CA SER A 81 -0.84 32.35 -2.58
C SER A 81 -0.10 33.52 -1.97
#